data_AF-A0A4W2CCN6-F1
#
_entry.id   AF-A0A4W2CCN6-F1
#
_cell.length_a   1.000
_cell.length_b   1.000
_cell.length_c   1.000
_cell.angle_alpha   90.00
_cell.angle_beta   90.00
_cell.angle_gamma   90.00
#
_symmetry.space_group_name_H-M   'P 1'
#
loop_
_entity.id
_entity.type
_entity.pdbx_description
1 polymer ?
#
loop_
_entity_poly.entity_id
_entity_poly.type
_entity_poly.pdbx_seq_one_letter_code
_entity_poly.pdbx_strand_id
1 'polypeptide(L)'
;MQERFNKDLEEIKESQYIMNNAINEIKNTLEATNSRITEAEDRISELEDRMVEISESERIKEKRIKRNEDNLRDLQDNIKRYNIRIIGVPEEEDKKKDHEKILEEIIVENFPKMGKEIITQVQETQRVPNRINPRQNTPRHILIKLTKIKHKEQILKAAREKQQITHKGIPIRITADLSIETLQARREWQDILKVMKENNLQPRLLYLARISFKYEGEIKSFSDKQKLREFSTTKPALQQILKDIL
;
A
#
# COMPACT_ATOMS: atom_id res chain seq x y z
N MET A 1 41.39 -55.52 -69.29
CA MET A 1 41.88 -54.47 -68.37
C MET A 1 41.35 -53.09 -68.77
N GLN A 2 41.43 -52.74 -70.06
CA GLN A 2 40.95 -51.45 -70.61
C GLN A 2 39.43 -51.22 -70.51
N GLU A 3 38.59 -52.23 -70.75
CA GLU A 3 37.13 -52.09 -70.67
C GLU A 3 36.63 -51.87 -69.23
N ARG A 4 37.22 -52.53 -68.22
CA ARG A 4 36.90 -52.27 -66.81
C ARG A 4 37.26 -50.84 -66.42
N PHE A 5 38.45 -50.38 -66.82
CA PHE A 5 38.89 -49.01 -66.55
C PHE A 5 37.98 -47.94 -67.18
N ASN A 6 37.49 -48.17 -68.40
CA ASN A 6 36.55 -47.26 -69.05
C ASN A 6 35.17 -47.24 -68.37
N LYS A 7 34.69 -48.39 -67.91
CA LYS A 7 33.43 -48.49 -67.15
C LYS A 7 33.55 -47.78 -65.80
N ASP A 8 34.64 -47.99 -65.07
CA ASP A 8 34.91 -47.31 -63.81
C ASP A 8 35.00 -45.77 -64.01
N LEU A 9 35.54 -45.30 -65.14
CA LEU A 9 35.58 -43.88 -65.50
C LEU A 9 34.20 -43.28 -65.79
N GLU A 10 33.29 -44.02 -66.43
CA GLU A 10 31.90 -43.56 -66.64
C GLU A 10 31.13 -43.48 -65.32
N GLU A 11 31.26 -44.50 -64.46
CA GLU A 11 30.64 -44.50 -63.12
C GLU A 11 31.14 -43.31 -62.26
N ILE A 12 32.44 -42.98 -62.34
CA ILE A 12 33.01 -41.80 -61.67
C ILE A 12 32.42 -40.49 -62.23
N LYS A 13 32.23 -40.37 -63.54
CA LYS A 13 31.64 -39.17 -64.16
C LYS A 13 30.18 -39.00 -63.78
N GLU A 14 29.40 -40.07 -63.78
CA GLU A 14 28.02 -40.05 -63.30
C GLU A 14 27.95 -39.68 -61.81
N SER A 15 28.83 -40.26 -60.98
CA SER A 15 28.92 -39.90 -59.56
C SER A 15 29.30 -38.43 -59.36
N GLN A 16 30.25 -37.88 -60.14
CA GLN A 16 30.59 -36.47 -60.10
C GLN A 16 29.41 -35.58 -60.52
N TYR A 17 28.66 -35.97 -61.54
CA TYR A 17 27.48 -35.22 -61.99
C TYR A 17 26.39 -35.17 -60.90
N ILE A 18 26.08 -36.31 -60.28
CA ILE A 18 25.13 -36.38 -59.16
C ILE A 18 25.61 -35.53 -57.98
N MET A 19 26.90 -35.62 -57.64
CA MET A 19 27.49 -34.85 -56.55
C MET A 19 27.41 -33.34 -56.81
N ASN A 20 27.71 -32.88 -58.02
CA ASN A 20 27.62 -31.46 -58.39
C ASN A 20 26.18 -30.94 -58.32
N ASN A 21 25.20 -31.74 -58.74
CA ASN A 21 23.78 -31.38 -58.62
C ASN A 21 23.35 -31.27 -57.15
N ALA A 22 23.73 -32.24 -56.32
CA ALA A 22 23.44 -32.20 -54.88
C ALA A 22 24.11 -31.00 -54.18
N ILE A 23 25.35 -30.68 -54.54
CA ILE A 23 26.06 -29.49 -54.02
C ILE A 23 25.32 -28.20 -54.39
N ASN A 24 24.81 -28.09 -55.64
CA ASN A 24 24.05 -26.92 -56.06
C ASN A 24 22.72 -26.79 -55.33
N GLU A 25 22.01 -27.90 -55.11
CA GLU A 25 20.78 -27.90 -54.30
C GLU A 25 21.08 -27.46 -52.85
N ILE A 26 22.12 -28.02 -52.23
CA ILE A 26 22.56 -27.63 -50.89
C ILE A 26 22.89 -26.13 -50.85
N LYS A 27 23.63 -25.62 -51.84
CA LYS A 27 23.97 -24.20 -51.92
C LYS A 27 22.72 -23.31 -51.98
N ASN A 28 21.75 -23.65 -52.83
CA ASN A 28 20.51 -22.90 -52.95
C ASN A 28 19.70 -22.92 -51.64
N THR A 29 19.62 -24.09 -50.97
CA THR A 29 18.95 -24.19 -49.67
C THR A 29 19.67 -23.37 -48.60
N LEU A 30 21.00 -23.36 -48.61
CA LEU A 30 21.82 -22.59 -47.67
C LEU A 30 21.61 -21.09 -47.85
N GLU A 31 21.60 -20.61 -49.10
CA GLU A 31 21.30 -19.20 -49.43
C GLU A 31 19.89 -18.81 -48.95
N ALA A 32 18.89 -19.66 -49.22
CA ALA A 32 17.52 -19.42 -48.74
C ALA A 32 17.42 -19.41 -47.21
N THR A 33 18.14 -20.30 -46.51
CA THR A 33 18.19 -20.29 -45.05
C THR A 33 18.89 -19.05 -44.50
N ASN A 34 19.97 -18.59 -45.13
CA ASN A 34 20.68 -17.38 -44.71
C ASN A 34 19.79 -16.15 -44.85
N SER A 35 19.06 -16.00 -45.95
CA SER A 35 18.11 -14.89 -46.10
C SER A 35 17.03 -14.88 -45.01
N ARG A 36 16.50 -16.06 -44.65
CA ARG A 36 15.54 -16.20 -43.56
C ARG A 36 16.14 -15.88 -42.18
N ILE A 37 17.42 -16.22 -41.97
CA ILE A 37 18.14 -15.90 -40.73
C ILE A 37 18.31 -14.39 -40.62
N THR A 38 18.77 -13.71 -41.67
CA THR A 38 18.93 -12.24 -41.66
C THR A 38 17.59 -11.53 -41.40
N GLU A 39 16.50 -11.98 -42.05
CA GLU A 39 15.17 -11.42 -41.77
C GLU A 39 14.74 -11.64 -40.31
N ALA A 40 15.06 -12.81 -39.74
CA ALA A 40 14.77 -13.09 -38.34
C ALA A 40 15.62 -12.22 -37.39
N GLU A 41 16.90 -12.02 -37.70
CA GLU A 41 17.82 -11.14 -36.94
C GLU A 41 17.33 -9.69 -36.93
N ASP A 42 16.94 -9.16 -38.09
CA ASP A 42 16.39 -7.79 -38.20
C ASP A 42 15.10 -7.64 -37.37
N ARG A 43 14.20 -8.63 -37.44
CA ARG A 43 12.98 -8.65 -36.63
C ARG A 43 13.25 -8.77 -35.14
N ILE A 44 14.26 -9.54 -34.74
CA ILE A 44 14.68 -9.66 -33.34
C ILE A 44 15.20 -8.30 -32.85
N SER A 45 16.05 -7.64 -33.63
CA SER A 45 16.56 -6.30 -33.30
C SER A 45 15.43 -5.29 -33.10
N GLU A 46 14.43 -5.26 -34.00
CA GLU A 46 13.28 -4.36 -33.85
C GLU A 46 12.45 -4.69 -32.59
N LEU A 47 12.29 -5.97 -32.27
CA LEU A 47 11.58 -6.39 -31.06
C LEU A 47 12.34 -6.05 -29.79
N GLU A 48 13.66 -6.14 -29.78
CA GLU A 48 14.52 -5.74 -28.67
C GLU A 48 14.39 -4.24 -28.39
N ASP A 49 14.46 -3.41 -29.42
CA ASP A 49 14.28 -1.96 -29.30
C ASP A 49 12.90 -1.61 -28.71
N ARG A 50 11.84 -2.23 -29.25
CA ARG A 50 10.47 -2.06 -28.73
C ARG A 50 10.32 -2.53 -27.29
N MET A 51 11.00 -3.61 -26.90
CA MET A 51 10.97 -4.12 -25.53
C MET A 51 11.59 -3.12 -24.54
N VAL A 52 12.68 -2.45 -24.94
CA VAL A 52 13.30 -1.39 -24.14
C VAL A 52 12.34 -0.20 -23.98
N GLU A 53 11.69 0.24 -25.07
CA GLU A 53 10.70 1.32 -25.02
C GLU A 53 9.50 0.98 -24.12
N ILE A 54 8.98 -0.25 -24.22
CA ILE A 54 7.89 -0.72 -23.37
C ILE A 54 8.31 -0.69 -21.91
N SER A 55 9.49 -1.21 -21.58
CA SER A 55 10.02 -1.26 -20.21
C SER A 55 10.19 0.14 -19.61
N GLU A 56 10.71 1.11 -20.39
CA GLU A 56 10.81 2.52 -20.00
C GLU A 56 9.41 3.10 -19.73
N SER A 57 8.45 2.83 -20.62
CA SER A 57 7.07 3.29 -20.49
C SER A 57 6.36 2.71 -19.26
N GLU A 58 6.60 1.43 -18.94
CA GLU A 58 6.04 0.74 -17.77
C GLU A 58 6.59 1.34 -16.49
N ARG A 59 7.89 1.60 -16.42
CA ARG A 59 8.53 2.26 -15.29
C ARG A 59 7.96 3.66 -15.04
N ILE A 60 7.65 4.42 -16.11
CA ILE A 60 7.01 5.73 -16.00
C ILE A 60 5.57 5.60 -15.49
N LYS A 61 4.80 4.64 -16.03
CA LYS A 61 3.42 4.37 -15.60
C LYS A 61 3.36 3.93 -14.14
N GLU A 62 4.25 3.06 -13.70
CA GLU A 62 4.35 2.59 -12.32
C GLU A 62 4.61 3.76 -11.36
N LYS A 63 5.58 4.63 -11.69
CA LYS A 63 5.83 5.86 -10.92
C LYS A 63 4.61 6.77 -10.84
N ARG A 64 3.83 6.86 -11.93
CA ARG A 64 2.61 7.66 -11.97
C ARG A 64 1.49 7.04 -11.12
N ILE A 65 1.32 5.72 -11.18
CA ILE A 65 0.34 4.99 -10.36
C ILE A 65 0.65 5.18 -8.89
N LYS A 66 1.90 4.97 -8.48
CA LYS A 66 2.33 5.16 -7.09
C LYS A 66 2.05 6.59 -6.58
N ARG A 67 2.38 7.61 -7.38
CA ARG A 67 2.06 9.01 -7.03
C ARG A 67 0.56 9.25 -6.92
N ASN A 68 -0.25 8.65 -7.79
CA ASN A 68 -1.69 8.80 -7.75
C ASN A 68 -2.29 8.12 -6.51
N GLU A 69 -1.81 6.94 -6.15
CA GLU A 69 -2.21 6.24 -4.92
C GLU A 69 -1.87 7.06 -3.66
N ASP A 70 -0.65 7.60 -3.59
CA ASP A 70 -0.23 8.48 -2.51
C ASP A 70 -1.11 9.74 -2.43
N ASN A 71 -1.40 10.38 -3.58
CA ASN A 71 -2.28 11.54 -3.65
C ASN A 71 -3.72 11.22 -3.22
N LEU A 72 -4.26 10.06 -3.62
CA LEU A 72 -5.60 9.63 -3.23
C LEU A 72 -5.68 9.38 -1.73
N ARG A 73 -4.66 8.73 -1.15
CA ARG A 73 -4.54 8.53 0.30
C ARG A 73 -4.57 9.88 1.03
N ASP A 74 -3.74 10.82 0.59
CA ASP A 74 -3.63 12.14 1.22
C ASP A 74 -4.93 12.94 1.11
N LEU A 75 -5.61 12.90 -0.03
CA LEU A 75 -6.92 13.55 -0.22
C LEU A 75 -7.98 12.93 0.70
N GLN A 76 -8.06 11.60 0.75
CA GLN A 76 -9.01 10.91 1.63
C GLN A 76 -8.78 11.24 3.10
N ASP A 77 -7.53 11.19 3.55
CA ASP A 77 -7.19 11.52 4.92
C ASP A 77 -7.36 13.00 5.22
N ASN A 78 -7.22 13.90 4.25
CA ASN A 78 -7.54 15.32 4.42
C ASN A 78 -9.04 15.54 4.61
N ILE A 79 -9.87 14.87 3.80
CA ILE A 79 -11.35 14.91 3.93
C ILE A 79 -11.77 14.35 5.30
N LYS A 80 -11.17 13.23 5.72
CA LYS A 80 -11.47 12.57 7.01
C LYS A 80 -10.79 13.23 8.20
N ARG A 81 -9.98 14.26 7.99
CA ARG A 81 -9.19 14.92 9.04
C ARG A 81 -10.03 15.47 10.18
N TYR A 82 -11.25 15.89 9.88
CA TYR A 82 -12.20 16.45 10.84
C TYR A 82 -13.10 15.40 11.51
N ASN A 83 -13.04 14.15 11.04
CA ASN A 83 -13.99 13.11 11.43
C ASN A 83 -13.50 12.32 12.65
N ILE A 84 -14.43 12.03 13.57
CA ILE A 84 -14.30 11.01 14.60
C ILE A 84 -15.29 9.89 14.33
N ARG A 85 -14.92 8.68 14.76
CA ARG A 85 -15.74 7.47 14.62
C ARG A 85 -16.04 6.90 16.00
N ILE A 86 -17.33 6.78 16.32
CA ILE A 86 -17.84 6.17 17.55
C ILE A 86 -18.36 4.77 17.22
N ILE A 87 -17.92 3.79 18.00
CA ILE A 87 -18.21 2.37 17.82
C ILE A 87 -18.91 1.85 19.08
N GLY A 88 -19.98 1.08 18.90
CA GLY A 88 -20.69 0.40 19.99
C GLY A 88 -21.96 1.11 20.48
N VAL A 89 -22.39 2.21 19.84
CA VAL A 89 -23.66 2.87 20.19
C VAL A 89 -24.83 2.07 19.61
N PRO A 90 -25.83 1.64 20.41
CA PRO A 90 -26.99 0.90 19.92
C PRO A 90 -27.79 1.67 18.85
N GLU A 91 -28.41 0.95 17.91
CA GLU A 91 -29.22 1.55 16.83
C GLU A 91 -30.56 2.12 17.35
N GLU A 92 -31.04 1.66 18.51
CA GLU A 92 -32.31 2.13 19.09
C GLU A 92 -32.25 3.60 19.55
N GLU A 93 -31.05 4.09 19.85
CA GLU A 93 -30.86 5.47 20.29
C GLU A 93 -31.11 6.46 19.14
N ASP A 94 -30.85 6.06 17.90
CA ASP A 94 -31.03 6.90 16.71
C ASP A 94 -32.50 7.26 16.45
N LYS A 95 -33.44 6.41 16.88
CA LYS A 95 -34.88 6.71 16.79
C LYS A 95 -35.32 7.76 17.80
N LYS A 96 -34.55 7.97 18.86
CA LYS A 96 -34.91 8.80 20.01
C LYS A 96 -34.20 10.15 19.98
N LYS A 97 -32.97 10.21 19.45
CA LYS A 97 -32.12 11.41 19.51
C LYS A 97 -31.24 11.54 18.27
N ASP A 98 -30.95 12.80 17.93
CA ASP A 98 -29.92 13.15 16.96
C ASP A 98 -28.53 12.72 17.47
N HIS A 99 -27.63 12.30 16.58
CA HIS A 99 -26.29 11.85 16.96
C HIS A 99 -25.46 12.94 17.65
N GLU A 100 -25.80 14.22 17.47
CA GLU A 100 -25.18 15.34 18.18
C GLU A 100 -25.43 15.26 19.70
N LYS A 101 -26.66 14.93 20.10
CA LYS A 101 -27.03 14.76 21.51
C LYS A 101 -26.34 13.54 22.12
N ILE A 102 -26.16 12.47 21.34
CA ILE A 102 -25.41 11.30 21.76
C ILE A 102 -23.96 11.69 22.08
N LEU A 103 -23.32 12.50 21.22
CA LEU A 103 -21.97 13.00 21.49
C LEU A 103 -21.93 13.89 22.75
N GLU A 104 -22.91 14.76 22.93
CA GLU A 104 -23.03 15.60 24.14
C GLU A 104 -23.09 14.74 25.40
N GLU A 105 -23.95 13.72 25.42
CA GLU A 105 -24.07 12.79 26.55
C GLU A 105 -22.75 12.05 26.82
N ILE A 106 -22.07 11.58 25.78
CA ILE A 106 -20.77 10.93 25.91
C ILE A 106 -19.74 11.89 26.50
N ILE A 107 -19.72 13.17 26.07
CA ILE A 107 -18.78 14.18 26.58
C ILE A 107 -19.08 14.48 28.04
N VAL A 108 -20.33 14.68 28.42
CA VAL A 108 -20.72 14.97 29.82
C VAL A 108 -20.42 13.78 30.73
N GLU A 109 -20.73 12.56 30.29
CA GLU A 109 -20.48 11.32 31.05
C GLU A 109 -18.98 11.03 31.21
N ASN A 110 -18.17 11.30 30.16
CA ASN A 110 -16.78 10.85 30.14
C ASN A 110 -15.73 11.93 30.35
N PHE A 111 -16.01 13.15 29.91
CA PHE A 111 -15.05 14.24 29.83
C PHE A 111 -15.60 15.50 30.51
N PRO A 112 -15.85 15.48 31.84
CA PRO A 112 -16.45 16.63 32.54
C PRO A 112 -15.57 17.89 32.51
N LYS A 113 -14.26 17.73 32.24
CA LYS A 113 -13.30 18.83 32.08
C LYS A 113 -13.35 19.49 30.70
N MET A 114 -14.08 18.91 29.73
CA MET A 114 -14.28 19.53 28.43
C MET A 114 -15.35 20.61 28.52
N GLY A 115 -15.03 21.82 28.07
CA GLY A 115 -15.98 22.91 27.98
C GLY A 115 -17.09 22.59 26.97
N LYS A 116 -18.30 23.12 27.21
CA LYS A 116 -19.48 22.93 26.35
C LYS A 116 -19.29 23.46 24.92
N GLU A 117 -18.25 24.26 24.67
CA GLU A 117 -17.91 24.81 23.34
C GLU A 117 -17.66 23.76 22.25
N ILE A 118 -17.27 22.53 22.63
CA ILE A 118 -17.01 21.45 21.67
C ILE A 118 -18.33 20.91 21.09
N ILE A 119 -19.41 20.95 21.88
CA ILE A 119 -20.72 20.39 21.54
C ILE A 119 -21.36 21.15 20.38
N THR A 120 -21.18 22.48 20.32
CA THR A 120 -21.77 23.37 19.30
C THR A 120 -20.99 23.37 17.98
N GLN A 121 -19.94 22.56 17.84
CA GLN A 121 -19.05 22.56 16.66
C GLN A 121 -19.10 21.26 15.86
N VAL A 122 -20.25 20.58 15.90
CA VAL A 122 -20.54 19.47 14.99
C VAL A 122 -21.09 20.04 13.68
N GLN A 123 -20.53 19.59 12.56
CA GLN A 123 -20.97 20.02 11.23
C GLN A 123 -21.94 18.99 10.63
N GLU A 124 -21.57 17.71 10.71
CA GLU A 124 -22.34 16.61 10.11
C GLU A 124 -22.24 15.38 11.02
N THR A 125 -23.32 14.63 11.10
CA THR A 125 -23.36 13.32 11.76
C THR A 125 -24.08 12.31 10.90
N GLN A 126 -23.55 11.09 10.84
CA GLN A 126 -24.19 10.00 10.11
C GLN A 126 -23.76 8.62 10.61
N ARG A 127 -24.63 7.61 10.44
CA ARG A 127 -24.25 6.20 10.60
C ARG A 127 -23.61 5.69 9.32
N VAL A 128 -22.52 4.94 9.46
CA VAL A 128 -21.81 4.35 8.32
C VAL A 128 -21.74 2.83 8.48
N PRO A 129 -22.23 2.05 7.49
CA PRO A 129 -22.91 2.47 6.25
C PRO A 129 -24.33 3.02 6.44
N ASN A 130 -24.84 3.82 5.51
CA ASN A 130 -26.21 4.40 5.61
C ASN A 130 -27.32 3.34 5.65
N ARG A 131 -27.11 2.18 5.04
CA ARG A 131 -28.06 1.06 5.04
C ARG A 131 -27.73 0.07 6.14
N ILE A 132 -28.76 -0.37 6.86
CA ILE A 132 -28.64 -1.45 7.84
C ILE A 132 -28.47 -2.77 7.07
N ASN A 133 -27.47 -3.55 7.46
CA ASN A 133 -27.29 -4.91 6.95
C ASN A 133 -27.97 -5.90 7.93
N PRO A 134 -29.05 -6.60 7.53
CA PRO A 134 -29.75 -7.52 8.42
C PRO A 134 -28.90 -8.68 8.93
N ARG A 135 -27.79 -9.00 8.25
CA ARG A 135 -26.88 -10.09 8.63
C ARG A 135 -25.85 -9.67 9.70
N GLN A 136 -25.78 -8.38 10.03
CA GLN A 136 -24.76 -7.85 10.92
C GLN A 136 -25.37 -7.47 12.26
N ASN A 137 -25.04 -8.25 13.31
CA ASN A 137 -25.55 -8.03 14.67
C ASN A 137 -24.82 -6.91 15.42
N THR A 138 -23.72 -6.38 14.87
CA THR A 138 -22.98 -5.26 15.48
C THR A 138 -23.62 -3.93 15.08
N PRO A 139 -23.83 -2.99 16.03
CA PRO A 139 -24.29 -1.65 15.68
C PRO A 139 -23.35 -0.96 14.70
N ARG A 140 -23.90 -0.19 13.76
CA ARG A 140 -23.13 0.58 12.79
C ARG A 140 -22.32 1.66 13.48
N HIS A 141 -21.26 2.12 12.85
CA HIS A 141 -20.45 3.19 13.43
C HIS A 141 -21.14 4.54 13.23
N ILE A 142 -21.00 5.46 14.19
CA ILE A 142 -21.37 6.86 14.01
C ILE A 142 -20.13 7.62 13.58
N LEU A 143 -20.23 8.33 12.47
CA LEU A 143 -19.25 9.28 11.99
C LEU A 143 -19.70 10.69 12.35
N ILE A 144 -18.83 11.45 13.00
CA ILE A 144 -19.10 12.85 13.35
C ILE A 144 -17.98 13.71 12.78
N LYS A 145 -18.36 14.72 11.99
CA LYS A 145 -17.46 15.72 11.42
C LYS A 145 -17.47 16.98 12.29
N LEU A 146 -16.30 17.35 12.80
CA LEU A 146 -16.13 18.52 13.66
C LEU A 146 -15.64 19.72 12.87
N THR A 147 -16.03 20.92 13.24
CA THR A 147 -15.59 22.15 12.55
C THR A 147 -14.09 22.42 12.73
N LYS A 148 -13.50 22.01 13.87
CA LYS A 148 -12.09 22.28 14.21
C LYS A 148 -11.33 21.00 14.55
N ILE A 149 -10.12 20.87 13.98
CA ILE A 149 -9.22 19.72 14.26
C ILE A 149 -8.78 19.70 15.72
N LYS A 150 -8.59 20.86 16.34
CA LYS A 150 -8.18 20.97 17.75
C LYS A 150 -9.14 20.19 18.67
N HIS A 151 -10.44 20.30 18.42
CA HIS A 151 -11.46 19.60 19.21
C HIS A 151 -11.42 18.09 19.00
N LYS A 152 -11.26 17.63 17.75
CA LYS A 152 -11.01 16.21 17.45
C LYS A 152 -9.83 15.67 18.24
N GLU A 153 -8.70 16.37 18.20
CA GLU A 153 -7.48 15.92 18.89
C GLU A 153 -7.65 15.90 20.40
N GLN A 154 -8.35 16.89 20.97
CA GLN A 154 -8.68 16.91 22.39
C GLN A 154 -9.58 15.73 22.79
N ILE A 155 -10.63 15.41 22.00
CA ILE A 155 -11.52 14.29 22.29
C ILE A 155 -10.75 12.98 22.23
N LEU A 156 -9.95 12.77 21.17
CA LEU A 156 -9.15 11.56 21.02
C LEU A 156 -8.07 11.42 22.09
N LYS A 157 -7.50 12.53 22.58
CA LYS A 157 -6.56 12.52 23.69
C LYS A 157 -7.25 12.12 25.00
N ALA A 158 -8.37 12.77 25.33
CA ALA A 158 -9.13 12.46 26.53
C ALA A 158 -9.65 11.00 26.52
N ALA A 159 -10.10 10.53 25.35
CA ALA A 159 -10.50 9.13 25.13
C ALA A 159 -9.37 8.13 25.45
N ARG A 160 -8.12 8.43 25.04
CA ARG A 160 -6.96 7.58 25.32
C ARG A 160 -6.55 7.61 26.79
N GLU A 161 -6.64 8.77 27.43
CA GLU A 161 -6.30 8.93 28.85
C GLU A 161 -7.31 8.19 29.74
N LYS A 162 -8.60 8.24 29.42
CA LYS A 162 -9.64 7.53 30.18
C LYS A 162 -9.62 6.02 29.96
N GLN A 163 -9.20 5.55 28.78
CA GLN A 163 -9.18 4.15 28.32
C GLN A 163 -10.56 3.46 28.20
N GLN A 164 -11.42 3.60 29.21
CA GLN A 164 -12.78 3.07 29.23
C GLN A 164 -13.80 4.21 29.09
N ILE A 165 -14.51 4.22 27.96
CA ILE A 165 -15.54 5.20 27.65
C ILE A 165 -16.86 4.47 27.66
N THR A 166 -17.85 5.03 28.34
CA THR A 166 -19.19 4.45 28.43
C THR A 166 -20.23 5.42 27.87
N HIS A 167 -21.33 4.87 27.37
CA HIS A 167 -22.53 5.64 27.07
C HIS A 167 -23.70 4.93 27.71
N LYS A 168 -24.32 5.55 28.72
CA LYS A 168 -25.40 4.93 29.51
C LYS A 168 -25.02 3.56 30.08
N GLY A 169 -23.77 3.43 30.52
CA GLY A 169 -23.20 2.18 31.05
C GLY A 169 -22.75 1.16 30.00
N ILE A 170 -22.98 1.37 28.70
CA ILE A 170 -22.50 0.50 27.62
C ILE A 170 -21.09 0.94 27.22
N PRO A 171 -20.09 0.04 27.15
CA PRO A 171 -18.74 0.40 26.72
C PRO A 171 -18.73 0.76 25.23
N ILE A 172 -18.14 1.92 24.92
CA ILE A 172 -18.00 2.44 23.55
C ILE A 172 -16.53 2.76 23.24
N ARG A 173 -16.22 2.90 21.95
CA ARG A 173 -14.87 3.29 21.50
C ARG A 173 -14.94 4.51 20.59
N ILE A 174 -14.10 5.51 20.89
CA ILE A 174 -13.92 6.69 20.04
C ILE A 174 -12.58 6.57 19.34
N THR A 175 -12.59 6.64 18.02
CA THR A 175 -11.40 6.49 17.16
C THR A 175 -11.36 7.57 16.09
N ALA A 176 -10.17 7.80 15.51
CA ALA A 176 -10.05 8.67 14.35
C ALA A 176 -10.57 7.94 13.10
N ASP A 177 -11.32 8.64 12.25
CA ASP A 177 -11.62 8.13 10.91
C ASP A 177 -10.41 8.38 10.00
N LEU A 178 -9.94 7.31 9.35
CA LEU A 178 -8.72 7.30 8.54
C LEU A 178 -8.99 6.50 7.25
N SER A 179 -8.15 6.71 6.23
CA SER A 179 -8.11 5.87 5.03
C SER A 179 -7.72 4.43 5.37
N ILE A 180 -8.07 3.50 4.48
CA ILE A 180 -7.78 2.07 4.69
C ILE A 180 -6.27 1.86 4.63
N GLU A 181 -5.60 2.53 3.69
CA GLU A 181 -4.15 2.50 3.54
C GLU A 181 -3.46 3.03 4.81
N THR A 182 -3.93 4.15 5.36
CA THR A 182 -3.38 4.69 6.62
C THR A 182 -3.67 3.76 7.79
N LEU A 183 -4.83 3.11 7.86
CA LEU A 183 -5.10 2.12 8.91
C LEU A 183 -4.16 0.91 8.81
N GLN A 184 -3.85 0.46 7.60
CA GLN A 184 -2.90 -0.62 7.35
C GLN A 184 -1.49 -0.21 7.75
N ALA A 185 -1.01 0.95 7.30
CA ALA A 185 0.29 1.49 7.72
C ALA A 185 0.39 1.62 9.24
N ARG A 186 -0.69 2.02 9.93
CA ARG A 186 -0.72 2.05 11.41
C ARG A 186 -0.64 0.68 12.06
N ARG A 187 -1.21 -0.36 11.45
CA ARG A 187 -1.09 -1.75 11.93
C ARG A 187 0.34 -2.22 11.83
N GLU A 188 1.01 -1.90 10.72
CA GLU A 188 2.41 -2.24 10.51
C GLU A 188 3.36 -1.60 11.53
N TRP A 189 2.98 -0.45 12.10
CA TRP A 189 3.71 0.17 13.21
C TRP A 189 3.43 -0.46 14.58
N GLN A 190 2.40 -1.30 14.75
CA GLN A 190 2.01 -1.80 16.08
C GLN A 190 3.10 -2.62 16.75
N ASP A 191 3.74 -3.51 16.02
CA ASP A 191 4.82 -4.36 16.54
C ASP A 191 6.03 -3.51 16.95
N ILE A 192 6.39 -2.54 16.10
CA ILE A 192 7.47 -1.57 16.39
C ILE A 192 7.14 -0.72 17.62
N LEU A 193 5.89 -0.25 17.74
CA LEU A 193 5.44 0.53 18.90
C LEU A 193 5.52 -0.28 20.19
N LYS A 194 5.21 -1.59 20.14
CA LYS A 194 5.29 -2.48 21.30
C LYS A 194 6.73 -2.58 21.79
N VAL A 195 7.66 -2.92 20.90
CA VAL A 195 9.09 -3.04 21.26
C VAL A 195 9.70 -1.71 21.70
N MET A 196 9.35 -0.60 21.04
CA MET A 196 9.83 0.73 21.46
C MET A 196 9.29 1.14 22.84
N LYS A 197 8.08 0.71 23.22
CA LYS A 197 7.53 0.94 24.57
C LYS A 197 8.27 0.12 25.62
N GLU A 198 8.56 -1.14 25.33
CA GLU A 198 9.32 -2.03 26.21
C GLU A 198 10.74 -1.49 26.49
N ASN A 199 11.32 -0.77 25.52
CA ASN A 199 12.64 -0.14 25.62
C ASN A 199 12.61 1.34 26.06
N ASN A 200 11.50 1.84 26.64
CA ASN A 200 11.38 3.20 27.18
C ASN A 200 11.63 4.38 26.20
N LEU A 201 11.47 4.17 24.89
CA LEU A 201 11.68 5.21 23.86
C LEU A 201 10.51 6.21 23.73
N GLN A 202 9.47 6.05 24.55
CA GLN A 202 8.27 6.88 24.57
C GLN A 202 7.64 7.11 23.17
N PRO A 203 7.34 6.04 22.42
CA PRO A 203 6.90 6.20 21.06
C PRO A 203 5.48 6.77 20.96
N ARG A 204 5.26 7.61 19.96
CA ARG A 204 4.01 8.28 19.62
C ARG A 204 3.70 8.06 18.15
N LEU A 205 2.47 7.68 17.86
CA LEU A 205 1.96 7.55 16.50
C LEU A 205 1.18 8.82 16.13
N LEU A 206 1.74 9.60 15.22
CA LEU A 206 1.17 10.87 14.75
C LEU A 206 0.08 10.66 13.68
N TYR A 207 -0.52 11.75 13.22
CA TYR A 207 -1.51 11.75 12.13
C TYR A 207 -0.90 11.17 10.83
N LEU A 208 -1.71 10.54 9.97
CA LEU A 208 -1.32 9.79 8.75
C LEU A 208 -0.46 8.52 8.90
N ALA A 209 -0.01 8.14 10.10
CA ALA A 209 0.90 6.99 10.37
C ALA A 209 2.40 7.30 10.37
N ARG A 210 2.79 8.42 10.98
CA ARG A 210 4.20 8.71 11.28
C ARG A 210 4.54 8.27 12.70
N ILE A 211 5.62 7.49 12.87
CA ILE A 211 6.12 7.13 14.19
C ILE A 211 7.09 8.22 14.68
N SER A 212 6.97 8.60 15.93
CA SER A 212 7.86 9.55 16.60
C SER A 212 8.31 8.96 17.93
N PHE A 213 9.59 9.08 18.27
CA PHE A 213 10.11 8.62 19.55
C PHE A 213 11.29 9.49 19.98
N LYS A 214 11.60 9.46 21.28
CA LYS A 214 12.75 10.17 21.84
C LYS A 214 13.97 9.25 21.78
N TYR A 215 15.04 9.71 21.16
CA TYR A 215 16.30 8.96 21.04
C TYR A 215 17.47 9.93 21.19
N GLU A 216 18.42 9.62 22.06
CA GLU A 216 19.60 10.47 22.36
C GLU A 216 19.22 11.94 22.70
N GLY A 217 18.07 12.16 23.36
CA GLY A 217 17.60 13.49 23.75
C GLY A 217 16.74 14.21 22.70
N GLU A 218 16.78 13.78 21.44
CA GLU A 218 16.02 14.39 20.34
C GLU A 218 14.76 13.61 19.99
N ILE A 219 13.74 14.30 19.48
CA ILE A 219 12.54 13.68 18.94
C ILE A 219 12.78 13.39 17.46
N LYS A 220 12.87 12.10 17.11
CA LYS A 220 12.93 11.66 15.71
C LYS A 220 11.54 11.29 15.22
N SER A 221 11.28 11.46 13.92
CA SER A 221 9.98 11.16 13.29
C SER A 221 10.17 10.54 11.91
N PHE A 222 9.51 9.41 11.67
CA PHE A 222 9.62 8.65 10.43
C PHE A 222 8.23 8.40 9.83
N SER A 223 8.12 8.53 8.51
CA SER A 223 6.89 8.23 7.76
C SER A 223 6.85 6.80 7.24
N ASP A 224 8.01 6.15 7.13
CA ASP A 224 8.17 4.86 6.46
C ASP A 224 9.15 3.99 7.25
N LYS A 225 8.93 2.67 7.22
CA LYS A 225 9.81 1.65 7.79
C LYS A 225 11.18 1.66 7.13
N GLN A 226 11.25 1.90 5.81
CA GLN A 226 12.54 1.93 5.11
C GLN A 226 13.46 3.02 5.67
N LYS A 227 12.94 4.24 5.85
CA LYS A 227 13.70 5.35 6.47
C LYS A 227 14.08 5.07 7.92
N LEU A 228 13.22 4.36 8.67
CA LEU A 228 13.56 3.92 10.02
C LEU A 228 14.67 2.87 10.00
N ARG A 229 14.66 1.93 9.03
CA ARG A 229 15.71 0.93 8.83
C ARG A 229 17.04 1.58 8.50
N GLU A 230 17.07 2.51 7.55
CA GLU A 230 18.25 3.31 7.20
C GLU A 230 18.80 4.12 8.39
N PHE A 231 17.92 4.66 9.24
CA PHE A 231 18.37 5.33 10.46
C PHE A 231 18.93 4.34 11.50
N SER A 232 18.28 3.18 11.65
CA SER A 232 18.67 2.17 12.62
C SER A 232 20.03 1.55 12.29
N THR A 233 20.38 1.37 11.02
CA THR A 233 21.71 0.85 10.64
C THR A 233 22.86 1.77 11.06
N THR A 234 22.62 3.07 11.20
CA THR A 234 23.63 4.02 11.70
C THR A 234 23.77 4.04 13.23
N LYS A 235 22.88 3.34 13.96
CA LYS A 235 22.77 3.39 15.42
C LYS A 235 22.70 1.98 16.02
N PRO A 236 23.82 1.41 16.47
CA PRO A 236 23.89 0.01 16.93
C PRO A 236 22.88 -0.37 18.02
N ALA A 237 22.64 0.52 18.99
CA ALA A 237 21.67 0.28 20.05
C ALA A 237 20.23 0.18 19.51
N LEU A 238 19.86 1.06 18.58
CA LEU A 238 18.53 1.03 17.96
C LEU A 238 18.38 -0.16 17.01
N GLN A 239 19.44 -0.52 16.29
CA GLN A 239 19.48 -1.70 15.42
C GLN A 239 19.24 -2.98 16.21
N GLN A 240 19.87 -3.12 17.38
CA GLN A 240 19.71 -4.30 18.23
C GLN A 240 18.28 -4.43 18.78
N ILE A 241 17.65 -3.30 19.12
CA ILE A 241 16.27 -3.26 19.61
C ILE A 241 15.27 -3.64 18.51
N LEU A 242 15.51 -3.24 17.26
CA LEU A 242 14.57 -3.42 16.16
C LEU A 242 14.91 -4.57 15.20
N LYS A 243 15.94 -5.37 15.51
CA LYS A 243 16.51 -6.39 14.62
C LYS A 243 15.50 -7.43 14.11
N ASP A 244 14.55 -7.83 14.95
CA ASP A 244 13.59 -8.90 14.64
C ASP A 244 12.31 -8.38 13.95
N ILE A 245 12.15 -7.07 13.82
CA ILE A 245 10.91 -6.42 13.34
C ILE A 245 11.16 -5.58 12.09
N LEU A 246 12.37 -5.06 11.90
CA LEU A 246 12.69 -4.13 10.81
C LEU A 246 13.22 -4.76 9.55
#